data_AF-A0A8W8P3N6-F1
#
_entry.id   AF-A0A8W8P3N6-F1
#
_cell.length_a   1.000
_cell.length_b   1.000
_cell.length_c   1.000
_cell.angle_alpha   90.00
_cell.angle_beta   90.00
_cell.angle_gamma   90.00
#
_symmetry.space_group_name_H-M   'P 1'
#
loop_
_entity.id
_entity.type
_entity.pdbx_description
1 polymer ?
#
loop_
_entity_poly.entity_id
_entity_poly.type
_entity_poly.pdbx_seq_one_letter_code
_entity_poly.pdbx_strand_id
1 'polypeptide(L)'
;MRMEITWRALFLQMSLYLAIAYENIALNKEAWERFPWKNIILGWGAQRAVDGRKSNLSASGGECTISAERKATAEWRVDLGEILNIYRIFIQHRTDELPWAHLLEIPLGDPDDLSSILYSFAPLFATLFVISFVINIIFTIRECRNKLRLKNQNKSKARNQQRVTPDIDIHEKVDANTEYQELTEVKTTDNSIYDEIKL
;
A
#
# COMPACT_ATOMS: atom_id res chain seq x y z
N MET A 1 40.59 0.44 -13.10
CA MET A 1 39.91 1.71 -12.72
C MET A 1 38.61 1.98 -13.48
N ARG A 2 38.47 1.64 -14.78
CA ARG A 2 37.21 1.85 -15.55
C ARG A 2 36.01 0.95 -15.14
N MET A 3 36.25 -0.26 -14.64
CA MET A 3 35.18 -1.22 -14.26
C MET A 3 34.49 -0.90 -12.92
N GLU A 4 35.16 -0.17 -12.02
CA GLU A 4 34.62 0.24 -10.72
C GLU A 4 33.58 1.36 -10.85
N ILE A 5 33.76 2.24 -11.85
CA ILE A 5 32.89 3.40 -12.09
C ILE A 5 31.58 2.96 -12.73
N THR A 6 31.62 1.99 -13.65
CA THR A 6 30.43 1.48 -14.34
C THR A 6 29.49 0.74 -13.39
N TRP A 7 30.03 -0.08 -12.49
CA TRP A 7 29.22 -0.78 -11.48
C TRP A 7 28.57 0.19 -10.48
N ARG A 8 29.30 1.22 -10.03
CA ARG A 8 28.74 2.27 -9.18
C ARG A 8 27.65 3.06 -9.87
N ALA A 9 27.83 3.41 -11.15
CA ALA A 9 26.83 4.12 -11.93
C ALA A 9 25.56 3.28 -12.13
N LEU A 10 25.69 2.00 -12.46
CA LEU A 10 24.55 1.08 -12.60
C LEU A 10 23.82 0.86 -11.28
N PHE A 11 24.56 0.76 -10.17
CA PHE A 11 24.00 0.65 -8.83
C PHE A 11 23.26 1.92 -8.38
N LEU A 12 23.82 3.09 -8.67
CA LEU A 12 23.16 4.38 -8.46
C LEU A 12 21.90 4.53 -9.33
N GLN A 13 21.96 4.08 -10.58
CA GLN A 13 20.80 4.08 -11.49
C GLN A 13 19.70 3.13 -10.99
N MET A 14 20.05 1.92 -10.57
CA MET A 14 19.10 0.93 -10.05
C MET A 14 18.47 1.39 -8.74
N SER A 15 19.27 1.97 -7.84
CA SER A 15 18.76 2.54 -6.58
C SER A 15 17.86 3.76 -6.80
N LEU A 16 18.15 4.59 -7.81
CA LEU A 16 17.26 5.67 -8.23
C LEU A 16 15.93 5.14 -8.80
N TYR A 17 15.96 4.10 -9.63
CA TYR A 17 14.75 3.44 -10.12
C TYR A 17 13.91 2.83 -8.98
N LEU A 18 14.56 2.24 -7.98
CA LEU A 18 13.88 1.69 -6.81
C LEU A 18 13.35 2.79 -5.87
N ALA A 19 13.99 3.96 -5.83
CA ALA A 19 13.47 5.14 -5.12
C ALA A 19 12.20 5.72 -5.77
N ILE A 20 11.99 5.48 -7.06
CA ILE A 20 10.76 5.83 -7.81
C ILE A 20 9.66 4.76 -7.63
N ALA A 21 9.89 3.72 -6.81
CA ALA A 21 8.91 2.65 -6.58
C ALA A 21 7.51 3.17 -6.25
N TYR A 22 6.50 2.45 -6.75
CA TYR A 22 5.10 2.68 -6.46
C TYR A 22 4.86 2.76 -4.96
N GLU A 23 4.32 3.87 -4.52
CA GLU A 23 3.96 4.06 -3.13
C GLU A 23 2.49 3.74 -2.89
N ASN A 24 2.23 2.96 -1.85
CA ASN A 24 0.89 2.79 -1.33
C ASN A 24 0.46 4.00 -0.50
N ILE A 25 -0.28 4.92 -1.12
CA ILE A 25 -0.83 6.12 -0.47
C ILE A 25 -1.97 5.81 0.52
N ALA A 26 -2.56 4.61 0.45
CA ALA A 26 -3.61 4.18 1.36
C ALA A 26 -3.06 3.58 2.67
N LEU A 27 -1.75 3.35 2.78
CA LEU A 27 -1.13 2.71 3.95
C LEU A 27 -1.43 3.49 5.25
N ASN A 28 -1.99 2.81 6.24
CA ASN A 28 -2.39 3.34 7.55
C ASN A 28 -3.32 4.56 7.49
N LYS A 29 -4.08 4.72 6.40
CA LYS A 29 -5.13 5.74 6.30
C LYS A 29 -6.38 5.32 7.04
N GLU A 30 -7.23 6.29 7.34
CA GLU A 30 -8.52 6.01 7.95
C GLU A 30 -9.40 5.29 6.94
N ALA A 31 -9.91 4.13 7.35
CA ALA A 31 -10.76 3.29 6.54
C ALA A 31 -12.09 3.05 7.24
N TRP A 32 -13.14 2.94 6.45
CA TRP A 32 -14.49 2.71 6.89
C TRP A 32 -15.10 1.54 6.12
N GLU A 33 -15.97 0.78 6.77
CA GLU A 33 -16.73 -0.28 6.10
C GLU A 33 -18.20 -0.25 6.51
N ARG A 34 -19.06 -0.66 5.58
CA ARG A 34 -20.48 -0.82 5.79
C ARG A 34 -20.77 -2.20 6.36
N PHE A 35 -21.53 -2.23 7.46
CA PHE A 35 -21.84 -3.44 8.21
C PHE A 35 -20.59 -4.19 8.70
N PRO A 36 -19.76 -3.56 9.56
CA PRO A 36 -18.60 -4.24 10.15
C PRO A 36 -19.03 -5.48 10.92
N TRP A 37 -18.17 -6.48 10.97
CA TRP A 37 -18.42 -7.66 11.79
C TRP A 37 -18.58 -7.28 13.27
N LYS A 38 -19.61 -7.82 13.92
CA LYS A 38 -19.98 -7.42 15.30
C LYS A 38 -18.90 -7.72 16.33
N ASN A 39 -18.10 -8.76 16.12
CA ASN A 39 -17.09 -9.18 17.07
C ASN A 39 -15.75 -8.46 16.83
N ILE A 40 -15.53 -7.40 17.61
CA ILE A 40 -14.30 -6.58 17.58
C ILE A 40 -13.06 -7.41 17.94
N ILE A 41 -13.20 -8.46 18.77
CA ILE A 41 -12.08 -9.30 19.23
C ILE A 41 -11.45 -10.07 18.06
N LEU A 42 -12.23 -10.39 17.02
CA LEU A 42 -11.72 -11.06 15.81
C LEU A 42 -10.83 -10.13 14.96
N GLY A 43 -10.91 -8.83 15.16
CA GLY A 43 -10.00 -7.87 14.55
C GLY A 43 -10.22 -7.62 13.06
N TRP A 44 -11.41 -7.87 12.52
CA TRP A 44 -11.75 -7.75 11.09
C TRP A 44 -12.14 -6.35 10.61
N GLY A 45 -11.70 -5.30 11.31
CA GLY A 45 -12.12 -3.93 10.97
C GLY A 45 -11.53 -3.43 9.65
N ALA A 46 -12.18 -2.40 9.11
CA ALA A 46 -11.82 -1.71 7.86
C ALA A 46 -10.32 -1.39 7.69
N GLN A 47 -9.63 -1.08 8.80
CA GLN A 47 -8.20 -0.76 8.81
C GLN A 47 -7.30 -1.91 8.34
N ARG A 48 -7.76 -3.17 8.39
CA ARG A 48 -6.98 -4.33 7.95
C ARG A 48 -6.67 -4.29 6.45
N ALA A 49 -7.53 -3.68 5.64
CA ALA A 49 -7.28 -3.54 4.21
C ALA A 49 -6.14 -2.54 3.87
N VAL A 50 -5.74 -1.71 4.84
CA VAL A 50 -4.77 -0.62 4.67
C VAL A 50 -3.57 -0.70 5.61
N ASP A 51 -3.46 -1.73 6.44
CA ASP A 51 -2.35 -1.88 7.40
C ASP A 51 -1.04 -2.40 6.76
N GLY A 52 -1.10 -2.79 5.48
CA GLY A 52 0.04 -3.26 4.70
C GLY A 52 0.42 -4.72 4.91
N ARG A 53 -0.33 -5.45 5.74
CA ARG A 53 -0.13 -6.88 6.01
C ARG A 53 -0.87 -7.73 4.98
N LYS A 54 -0.19 -8.75 4.45
CA LYS A 54 -0.66 -9.57 3.31
C LYS A 54 -0.19 -11.03 3.38
N SER A 55 0.35 -11.43 4.53
CA SER A 55 0.96 -12.74 4.76
C SER A 55 -0.08 -13.83 4.99
N ASN A 56 -1.10 -13.57 5.79
CA ASN A 56 -2.13 -14.53 6.15
C ASN A 56 -3.50 -14.02 5.69
N LEU A 57 -3.94 -14.52 4.53
CA LEU A 57 -5.21 -14.15 3.90
C LEU A 57 -6.36 -15.08 4.31
N SER A 58 -6.27 -15.71 5.49
CA SER A 58 -7.40 -16.43 6.09
C SER A 58 -8.28 -15.51 6.90
N ALA A 59 -9.53 -15.91 7.12
CA ALA A 59 -10.44 -15.17 8.01
C ALA A 59 -9.82 -14.99 9.41
N SER A 60 -9.15 -16.01 9.94
CA SER A 60 -8.49 -15.97 11.26
C SER A 60 -7.13 -15.25 11.27
N GLY A 61 -6.55 -14.96 10.10
CA GLY A 61 -5.22 -14.36 9.97
C GLY A 61 -5.13 -12.93 10.52
N GLY A 62 -6.27 -12.24 10.64
CA GLY A 62 -6.34 -10.89 11.19
C GLY A 62 -5.72 -9.82 10.28
N GLU A 63 -5.62 -10.10 8.99
CA GLU A 63 -5.09 -9.22 7.93
C GLU A 63 -6.14 -8.94 6.84
N CYS A 64 -7.38 -9.35 7.07
CA CYS A 64 -8.52 -9.10 6.18
C CYS A 64 -9.60 -8.30 6.90
N THR A 65 -10.32 -7.47 6.13
CA THR A 65 -11.56 -6.82 6.57
C THR A 65 -12.75 -7.71 6.22
N ILE A 66 -13.73 -7.84 7.12
CA ILE A 66 -14.89 -8.72 6.90
C ILE A 66 -16.18 -8.01 7.30
N SER A 67 -17.09 -7.89 6.33
CA SER A 67 -18.45 -7.42 6.58
C SER A 67 -19.33 -8.51 7.22
N ALA A 68 -20.35 -8.09 7.95
CA ALA A 68 -21.27 -8.99 8.66
C ALA A 68 -22.01 -9.96 7.71
N GLU A 69 -22.33 -11.16 8.22
CA GLU A 69 -23.10 -12.15 7.46
C GLU A 69 -24.49 -11.64 7.04
N ARG A 70 -25.02 -12.23 5.97
CA ARG A 70 -26.39 -12.00 5.48
C ARG A 70 -26.68 -10.54 5.11
N LYS A 71 -25.66 -9.83 4.63
CA LYS A 71 -25.77 -8.51 4.00
C LYS A 71 -25.69 -8.68 2.50
N ALA A 72 -26.61 -8.03 1.78
CA ALA A 72 -26.65 -8.07 0.32
C ALA A 72 -25.54 -7.21 -0.32
N THR A 73 -24.97 -6.27 0.44
CA THR A 73 -23.95 -5.35 -0.04
C THR A 73 -22.87 -5.21 1.02
N ALA A 74 -21.61 -5.34 0.61
CA ALA A 74 -20.44 -4.95 1.38
C ALA A 74 -19.84 -3.70 0.73
N GLU A 75 -19.48 -2.71 1.53
CA GLU A 75 -18.89 -1.47 1.05
C GLU A 75 -17.73 -1.09 1.95
N TRP A 76 -16.63 -0.67 1.35
CA TRP A 76 -15.42 -0.26 2.05
C TRP A 76 -14.88 1.02 1.41
N ARG A 77 -14.39 1.93 2.25
CA ARG A 77 -13.88 3.25 1.85
C ARG A 77 -12.59 3.56 2.58
N VAL A 78 -11.72 4.36 1.96
CA VAL A 78 -10.51 4.90 2.59
C VAL A 78 -10.46 6.40 2.36
N ASP A 79 -10.22 7.16 3.42
CA ASP A 79 -9.98 8.60 3.33
C ASP A 79 -8.49 8.86 3.13
N LEU A 80 -8.12 9.33 1.93
CA LEU A 80 -6.75 9.70 1.60
C LEU A 80 -6.35 11.06 2.18
N GLY A 81 -7.33 11.90 2.55
CA GLY A 81 -7.18 13.23 3.14
C GLY A 81 -6.94 14.37 2.14
N GLU A 82 -6.71 14.06 0.86
CA GLU A 82 -6.56 15.05 -0.21
C GLU A 82 -6.89 14.42 -1.57
N ILE A 83 -7.16 15.26 -2.58
CA ILE A 83 -7.39 14.80 -3.96
C ILE A 83 -6.04 14.42 -4.57
N LEU A 84 -5.86 13.14 -4.86
CA LEU A 84 -4.63 12.58 -5.40
C LEU A 84 -4.87 11.91 -6.75
N ASN A 85 -3.85 11.91 -7.61
CA ASN A 85 -3.86 11.13 -8.85
C ASN A 85 -3.48 9.67 -8.56
N ILE A 86 -4.42 8.76 -8.73
CA ILE A 86 -4.25 7.33 -8.46
C ILE A 86 -3.94 6.61 -9.77
N TYR A 87 -2.76 5.97 -9.84
CA TYR A 87 -2.35 5.24 -11.05
C TYR A 87 -2.77 3.77 -11.04
N ARG A 88 -2.77 3.13 -9.86
CA ARG A 88 -3.06 1.70 -9.71
C ARG A 88 -3.76 1.44 -8.39
N ILE A 89 -4.81 0.64 -8.45
CA ILE A 89 -5.48 0.06 -7.28
C ILE A 89 -5.20 -1.44 -7.29
N PHE A 90 -4.84 -2.00 -6.14
CA PHE A 90 -4.60 -3.43 -5.97
C PHE A 90 -5.43 -3.95 -4.80
N ILE A 91 -6.34 -4.88 -5.07
CA ILE A 91 -7.23 -5.50 -4.09
C ILE A 91 -6.80 -6.96 -3.94
N GLN A 92 -6.62 -7.39 -2.70
CA GLN A 92 -6.30 -8.78 -2.40
C GLN A 92 -7.47 -9.40 -1.65
N HIS A 93 -7.96 -10.52 -2.15
CA HIS A 93 -9.09 -11.21 -1.55
C HIS A 93 -8.63 -12.32 -0.60
N ARG A 94 -9.54 -12.73 0.29
CA ARG A 94 -9.34 -13.85 1.20
C ARG A 94 -9.13 -15.14 0.41
N THR A 95 -8.11 -15.91 0.76
CA THR A 95 -7.83 -17.23 0.15
C THR A 95 -7.91 -18.37 1.16
N ASP A 96 -8.13 -18.07 2.44
CA ASP A 96 -8.20 -19.06 3.53
C ASP A 96 -6.95 -19.95 3.62
N GLU A 97 -5.82 -19.45 3.09
CA GLU A 97 -4.54 -20.17 3.01
C GLU A 97 -4.63 -21.56 2.37
N LEU A 98 -5.71 -21.82 1.62
CA LEU A 98 -5.88 -23.09 0.90
C LEU A 98 -4.87 -23.10 -0.25
N PRO A 99 -3.88 -24.01 -0.22
CA PRO A 99 -2.96 -24.15 -1.34
C PRO A 99 -3.79 -24.64 -2.53
N TRP A 100 -3.86 -23.83 -3.58
CA TRP A 100 -4.30 -24.32 -4.87
C TRP A 100 -3.23 -25.31 -5.34
N ALA A 101 -3.48 -26.59 -5.06
CA ALA A 101 -2.78 -27.77 -5.55
C ALA A 101 -1.24 -27.69 -5.58
N HIS A 102 -0.58 -28.19 -4.53
CA HIS A 102 0.76 -28.76 -4.65
C HIS A 102 0.84 -30.08 -3.88
N LEU A 103 0.30 -31.14 -4.51
CA LEU A 103 0.80 -32.50 -4.32
C LEU A 103 2.07 -32.63 -5.16
N LEU A 104 3.23 -32.75 -4.51
CA LEU A 104 4.41 -33.55 -4.89
C LEU A 104 5.62 -33.06 -4.07
N GLU A 105 5.89 -33.76 -2.97
CA GLU A 105 7.13 -33.63 -2.20
C GLU A 105 8.29 -34.28 -2.96
N ILE A 106 9.37 -33.52 -3.16
CA ILE A 106 10.66 -33.99 -3.72
C ILE A 106 11.55 -34.42 -2.54
N PRO A 107 12.27 -35.55 -2.61
CA PRO A 107 13.13 -36.01 -1.52
C PRO A 107 14.39 -35.13 -1.35
N LEU A 108 14.72 -34.89 -0.08
CA LEU A 108 15.85 -34.11 0.43
C LEU A 108 17.18 -34.85 0.18
N GLY A 109 18.17 -34.14 -0.38
CA GLY A 109 19.56 -34.61 -0.51
C GLY A 109 20.41 -34.25 0.72
N ASP A 110 21.40 -35.11 0.99
CA ASP A 110 22.25 -35.10 2.20
C ASP A 110 23.17 -33.87 2.33
N PRO A 111 23.52 -33.44 3.57
CA PRO A 111 24.25 -32.20 3.83
C PRO A 111 25.70 -32.43 4.29
N ASP A 112 26.58 -32.91 3.42
CA ASP A 112 28.02 -33.01 3.73
C ASP A 112 28.85 -32.13 2.77
N ASP A 113 28.88 -30.82 3.02
CA ASP A 113 30.04 -30.00 2.62
C ASP A 113 30.14 -28.65 3.37
N LEU A 114 30.20 -28.66 4.70
CA LEU A 114 30.25 -27.41 5.50
C LEU A 114 31.61 -26.68 5.42
N SER A 115 32.60 -27.24 4.73
CA SER A 115 33.95 -26.66 4.63
C SER A 115 34.17 -25.78 3.38
N SER A 116 33.39 -26.00 2.31
CA SER A 116 33.34 -25.14 1.11
C SER A 116 32.44 -23.91 1.29
N ILE A 117 31.48 -24.00 2.20
CA ILE A 117 30.52 -22.95 2.55
C ILE A 117 31.20 -21.69 3.14
N LEU A 118 32.24 -21.86 3.96
CA LEU A 118 32.89 -20.72 4.65
C LEU A 118 33.71 -19.81 3.70
N TYR A 119 34.25 -20.36 2.61
CA TYR A 119 34.97 -19.58 1.57
C TYR A 119 34.02 -18.92 0.55
N SER A 120 32.75 -19.34 0.49
CA SER A 120 31.70 -18.74 -0.34
C SER A 120 31.04 -17.50 0.30
N PHE A 121 31.19 -17.30 1.61
CA PHE A 121 30.50 -16.22 2.35
C PHE A 121 31.17 -14.84 2.33
N ALA A 122 32.43 -14.71 1.89
CA ALA A 122 33.08 -13.40 1.77
C ALA A 122 32.30 -12.40 0.86
N PRO A 123 31.80 -12.78 -0.33
CA PRO A 123 30.90 -11.92 -1.11
C PRO A 123 29.55 -11.69 -0.43
N LEU A 124 29.08 -12.57 0.46
CA LEU A 124 27.83 -12.39 1.20
C LEU A 124 27.92 -11.26 2.23
N PHE A 125 29.07 -11.05 2.88
CA PHE A 125 29.25 -9.88 3.76
C PHE A 125 29.27 -8.56 2.97
N ALA A 126 29.91 -8.55 1.80
CA ALA A 126 29.90 -7.38 0.92
C ALA A 126 28.49 -7.09 0.40
N THR A 127 27.72 -8.10 -0.01
CA THR A 127 26.33 -7.90 -0.44
C THR A 127 25.43 -7.48 0.70
N LEU A 128 25.57 -8.06 1.91
CA LEU A 128 24.81 -7.63 3.09
C LEU A 128 25.10 -6.19 3.49
N PHE A 129 26.37 -5.75 3.40
CA PHE A 129 26.74 -4.36 3.65
C PHE A 129 26.13 -3.41 2.60
N VAL A 130 26.19 -3.79 1.33
CA VAL A 130 25.60 -3.02 0.22
C VAL A 130 24.07 -2.98 0.34
N ILE A 131 23.42 -4.09 0.67
CA ILE A 131 21.97 -4.17 0.94
C ILE A 131 21.60 -3.28 2.13
N SER A 132 22.35 -3.35 3.23
CA SER A 132 22.14 -2.50 4.40
C SER A 132 22.25 -1.02 4.04
N PHE A 133 23.28 -0.64 3.28
CA PHE A 133 23.46 0.74 2.83
C PHE A 133 22.32 1.21 1.93
N VAL A 134 21.85 0.37 1.01
CA VAL A 134 20.68 0.66 0.15
C VAL A 134 19.41 0.81 0.96
N ILE A 135 19.15 -0.09 1.91
CA ILE A 135 17.98 0.00 2.79
C ILE A 135 18.01 1.30 3.59
N ASN A 136 19.17 1.68 4.14
CA ASN A 136 19.34 2.95 4.86
C ASN A 136 19.10 4.16 3.95
N ILE A 137 19.61 4.15 2.72
CA ILE A 137 19.34 5.21 1.73
C ILE A 137 17.85 5.28 1.41
N ILE A 138 17.19 4.15 1.13
CA ILE A 138 15.75 4.10 0.81
C ILE A 138 14.94 4.62 1.98
N PHE A 139 15.25 4.19 3.21
CA PHE A 139 14.57 4.66 4.41
C PHE A 139 14.74 6.17 4.60
N THR A 140 15.95 6.68 4.40
CA THR A 140 16.26 8.12 4.46
C THR A 140 15.49 8.90 3.40
N ILE A 141 15.44 8.42 2.16
CA ILE A 141 14.67 9.05 1.07
C ILE A 141 13.17 9.06 1.41
N ARG A 142 12.62 7.94 1.89
CA ARG A 142 11.22 7.83 2.32
C ARG A 142 10.91 8.83 3.43
N GLU A 143 11.79 8.95 4.42
CA GLU A 143 11.62 9.90 5.52
C GLU A 143 11.66 11.35 5.04
N CYS A 144 12.63 11.71 4.19
CA CYS A 144 12.72 13.04 3.58
C CYS A 144 11.46 13.39 2.77
N ARG A 145 10.96 12.45 1.98
CA ARG A 145 9.74 12.63 1.17
C ARG A 145 8.50 12.80 2.04
N ASN A 146 8.38 12.04 3.13
CA ASN A 146 7.30 12.21 4.11
C ASN A 146 7.34 13.59 4.78
N LYS A 147 8.54 14.07 5.17
CA LYS A 147 8.71 15.42 5.74
C LYS A 147 8.31 16.52 4.74
N LEU A 148 8.65 16.35 3.46
CA LEU A 148 8.23 17.29 2.41
C LEU A 148 6.70 17.32 2.24
N ARG A 149 6.03 16.18 2.32
CA ARG A 149 4.56 16.12 2.27
C ARG A 149 3.90 16.81 3.45
N LEU A 150 4.39 16.56 4.66
CA LEU A 150 3.87 17.23 5.86
C LEU A 150 4.03 18.76 5.74
N LYS A 151 5.17 19.23 5.22
CA LYS A 151 5.36 20.66 4.92
C LYS A 151 4.36 21.18 3.89
N ASN A 152 4.11 20.44 2.81
CA ASN A 152 3.15 20.84 1.77
C ASN A 152 1.71 20.85 2.29
N GLN A 153 1.31 19.86 3.08
CA GLN A 153 0.00 19.79 3.73
C GLN A 153 -0.19 20.93 4.74
N ASN A 154 0.83 21.24 5.55
CA ASN A 154 0.76 22.37 6.47
C ASN A 154 0.69 23.71 5.72
N LYS A 155 1.39 23.82 4.59
CA LYS A 155 1.34 25.00 3.72
C LYS A 155 -0.02 25.16 3.03
N SER A 156 -0.65 24.07 2.57
CA SER A 156 -2.01 24.12 2.01
C SER A 156 -3.06 24.43 3.07
N LYS A 157 -2.94 23.86 4.27
CA LYS A 157 -3.78 24.21 5.44
C LYS A 157 -3.64 25.68 5.81
N ALA A 158 -2.41 26.21 5.93
CA ALA A 158 -2.18 27.63 6.21
C ALA A 158 -2.77 28.54 5.12
N ARG A 159 -2.69 28.13 3.84
CA ARG A 159 -3.25 28.90 2.72
C ARG A 159 -4.79 28.89 2.70
N ASN A 160 -5.42 27.79 3.10
CA ASN A 160 -6.88 27.70 3.22
C ASN A 160 -7.39 28.45 4.46
N GLN A 161 -6.63 28.44 5.56
CA GLN A 161 -6.99 29.14 6.79
C GLN A 161 -6.81 30.65 6.68
N GLN A 162 -5.83 31.13 5.89
CA GLN A 162 -5.65 32.55 5.58
C GLN A 162 -6.67 33.09 4.55
N ARG A 163 -7.38 32.21 3.84
CA ARG A 163 -8.50 32.59 2.96
C ARG A 163 -9.82 32.78 3.73
N VAL A 164 -9.89 32.36 4.99
CA VAL A 164 -11.07 32.45 5.86
C VAL A 164 -10.79 33.46 6.98
N THR A 165 -10.78 34.76 6.66
CA THR A 165 -11.06 35.87 7.60
C THR A 165 -11.64 37.06 6.81
N PRO A 166 -12.55 37.86 7.40
CA PRO A 166 -13.85 38.14 6.80
C PRO A 166 -13.89 39.49 6.11
N ASP A 167 -14.50 39.51 4.93
CA ASP A 167 -15.34 40.64 4.54
C ASP A 167 -16.55 40.05 3.82
N ILE A 168 -17.71 40.68 4.01
CA ILE A 168 -19.07 40.26 3.62
C ILE A 168 -19.88 39.64 4.76
N ASP A 169 -20.57 40.53 5.47
CA ASP A 169 -21.86 40.31 6.12
C ASP A 169 -22.93 40.03 5.05
N ILE A 170 -23.49 38.82 5.05
CA ILE A 170 -24.85 38.56 4.59
C ILE A 170 -25.41 37.38 5.38
N HIS A 171 -26.45 37.70 6.14
CA HIS A 171 -27.51 36.79 6.52
C HIS A 171 -27.85 35.82 5.37
N GLU A 172 -28.07 34.55 5.74
CA GLU A 172 -29.10 33.64 5.19
C GLU A 172 -28.60 32.29 4.65
N LYS A 173 -29.28 31.26 5.19
CA LYS A 173 -29.45 29.85 4.79
C LYS A 173 -28.28 28.87 4.95
N VAL A 174 -28.39 28.18 6.09
CA VAL A 174 -28.13 26.75 6.23
C VAL A 174 -28.99 26.02 5.19
N ASP A 175 -28.37 25.52 4.12
CA ASP A 175 -28.90 24.41 3.35
C ASP A 175 -27.77 23.41 3.10
N ALA A 176 -28.04 22.16 3.48
CA ALA A 176 -27.12 21.05 3.44
C ALA A 176 -26.74 20.70 1.99
N ASN A 177 -25.47 20.87 1.66
CA ASN A 177 -24.85 20.38 0.44
C ASN A 177 -23.84 19.27 0.76
N THR A 178 -24.39 18.08 1.03
CA THR A 178 -23.65 16.82 0.92
C THR A 178 -23.75 16.37 -0.54
N GLU A 179 -23.01 17.02 -1.43
CA GLU A 179 -22.84 16.57 -2.81
C GLU A 179 -21.52 15.79 -2.88
N TYR A 180 -21.60 14.48 -2.61
CA TYR A 180 -20.59 13.56 -3.09
C TYR A 180 -20.74 13.47 -4.61
N GLN A 181 -19.69 13.76 -5.37
CA GLN A 181 -19.66 13.41 -6.78
C GLN A 181 -19.71 11.87 -6.87
N GLU A 182 -20.88 11.35 -7.22
CA GLU A 182 -20.98 9.99 -7.77
C GLU A 182 -20.13 9.96 -9.05
N LEU A 183 -19.16 9.04 -9.11
CA LEU A 183 -18.53 8.65 -10.36
C LEU A 183 -19.51 7.77 -11.15
N THR A 184 -20.56 8.40 -11.67
CA THR A 184 -21.48 7.81 -12.65
C THR A 184 -21.37 8.60 -13.94
N GLU A 185 -20.38 8.24 -14.75
CA GLU A 185 -20.61 8.11 -16.19
C GLU A 185 -19.56 7.16 -16.77
N VAL A 186 -19.99 5.91 -16.97
CA VAL A 186 -19.31 4.93 -17.80
C VAL A 186 -19.35 5.46 -19.22
N LYS A 187 -18.25 6.05 -19.68
CA LYS A 187 -17.96 6.11 -21.10
C LYS A 187 -17.43 4.74 -21.49
N THR A 188 -18.32 3.91 -22.02
CA THR A 188 -17.98 2.65 -22.69
C THR A 188 -17.02 2.97 -23.83
N THR A 189 -15.73 2.73 -23.60
CA THR A 189 -14.79 2.41 -24.66
C THR A 189 -14.49 0.94 -24.49
N ASP A 190 -15.02 0.17 -25.44
CA ASP A 190 -14.85 -1.27 -25.55
C ASP A 190 -13.40 -1.70 -25.39
N ASN A 191 -13.24 -2.83 -24.69
CA ASN A 191 -12.02 -3.62 -24.43
C ASN A 191 -11.34 -3.38 -23.07
N SER A 192 -11.94 -3.91 -22.01
CA SER A 192 -11.22 -4.30 -20.80
C SER A 192 -11.72 -5.66 -20.30
N ILE A 193 -10.81 -6.62 -20.19
CA ILE A 193 -11.03 -8.06 -19.92
C ILE A 193 -11.42 -8.35 -18.44
N TYR A 194 -11.96 -7.37 -17.71
CA TYR A 194 -12.15 -7.48 -16.25
C TYR A 194 -13.59 -7.29 -15.74
N ASP A 195 -14.60 -7.34 -16.62
CA ASP A 195 -16.00 -7.13 -16.24
C ASP A 195 -16.77 -8.41 -15.78
N GLU A 196 -16.08 -9.50 -15.47
CA GLU A 196 -16.73 -10.65 -14.82
C GLU A 196 -16.06 -11.01 -13.48
N ILE A 197 -16.40 -10.25 -12.45
CA ILE A 197 -16.52 -10.83 -11.10
C ILE A 197 -17.96 -10.57 -10.65
N LYS A 198 -18.87 -11.43 -11.10
CA LYS A 198 -20.14 -11.66 -10.42
C LYS A 198 -19.87 -12.49 -9.17
N LEU A 199 -20.18 -11.93 -8.01
CA LEU A 199 -20.43 -12.69 -6.79
C LEU A 199 -21.79 -13.39 -6.88
#